data_AF-A0A9P8F3B9-F1
#
_entry.id   AF-A0A9P8F3B9-F1
#
_cell.length_a   1.000
_cell.length_b   1.000
_cell.length_c   1.000
_cell.angle_alpha   90.00
_cell.angle_beta   90.00
_cell.angle_gamma   90.00
#
_symmetry.space_group_name_H-M   'P 1'
#
loop_
_entity.id
_entity.type
_entity.pdbx_description
1 polymer ?
#
loop_
_entity_poly.entity_id
_entity_poly.type
_entity_poly.pdbx_seq_one_letter_code
_entity_poly.pdbx_strand_id
1 'polypeptide(L)'
;HNNIVWKIARFTGGSEYVLSAEAQLTSMTNQKAWSRPPLSLNFSLLMFTSSGLLVRYLKVFEKSQYSSVKWVRYMTRAGSYEIRF
;
A
#
# COMPACT_ATOMS: atom_id res chain seq x y z
N HIS A 1 -0.76 -9.80 18.86
CA HIS A 1 0.38 -9.54 17.98
C HIS A 1 1.25 -8.47 18.63
N ASN A 2 2.56 -8.70 18.73
CA ASN A 2 3.49 -7.72 19.28
C ASN A 2 4.01 -6.88 18.11
N ASN A 3 3.32 -5.79 17.79
CA ASN A 3 3.71 -4.91 16.70
C ASN A 3 3.42 -3.44 17.03
N ILE A 4 4.13 -2.56 16.34
CA ILE A 4 3.84 -1.13 16.30
C ILE A 4 3.16 -0.87 14.97
N VAL A 5 1.96 -0.28 14.99
CA VAL A 5 1.23 0.08 13.78
C VAL A 5 1.34 1.58 13.56
N TRP A 6 2.16 1.96 12.59
CA TRP A 6 2.27 3.35 12.16
C TRP A 6 1.32 3.64 11.02
N LYS A 7 0.48 4.67 11.18
CA LYS A 7 -0.54 5.05 10.21
C LYS A 7 -0.28 6.45 9.70
N ILE A 8 -0.10 6.57 8.39
CA ILE A 8 -0.04 7.85 7.68
C ILE A 8 -1.33 7.97 6.86
N ALA A 9 -2.20 8.92 7.22
CA ALA A 9 -3.52 9.04 6.60
C ALA A 9 -3.45 9.42 5.11
N ARG A 10 -2.51 10.29 4.76
CA ARG A 10 -2.22 10.72 3.40
C ARG A 10 -0.72 11.00 3.27
N PHE A 11 -0.14 10.59 2.16
CA PHE A 11 1.25 10.85 1.83
C PHE A 11 1.35 11.26 0.36
N THR A 12 2.30 12.13 0.05
CA THR A 12 2.64 12.54 -1.33
C THR A 12 3.93 11.86 -1.77
N GLY A 13 4.08 11.66 -3.09
CA GLY A 13 5.33 11.14 -3.64
C GLY A 13 6.50 12.08 -3.34
N GLY A 14 7.68 11.50 -3.08
CA GLY A 14 8.89 12.27 -2.73
C GLY A 14 8.95 12.76 -1.28
N SER A 15 7.95 12.43 -0.45
CA SER A 15 8.00 12.72 0.98
C SER A 15 8.77 11.64 1.75
N GLU A 16 9.48 12.08 2.79
CA GLU A 16 10.15 11.21 3.74
C GLU A 16 9.46 11.31 5.11
N TYR A 17 9.28 10.16 5.76
CA TYR A 17 8.69 10.08 7.09
C TYR A 17 9.54 9.13 7.93
N VAL A 18 9.78 9.50 9.20
CA VAL A 18 10.63 8.72 10.11
C VAL A 18 9.84 8.33 11.35
N LEU A 19 9.96 7.07 11.76
CA LEU A 19 9.48 6.55 13.03
C LEU A 19 10.65 5.95 13.80
N SER A 20 10.92 6.48 14.98
CA SER A 20 11.85 5.90 15.95
C SER A 20 11.07 5.36 17.13
N ALA A 21 11.36 4.13 17.54
CA ALA A 21 10.70 3.49 18.67
C ALA A 21 11.72 2.71 19.50
N GLU A 22 11.52 2.73 20.82
CA GLU A 22 12.31 1.98 21.79
C GLU A 22 11.36 1.07 22.56
N ALA A 23 11.79 -0.17 22.81
CA ALA A 23 11.06 -1.13 23.62
C ALA A 23 11.90 -1.48 24.84
N GLN A 24 11.32 -1.33 26.04
CA GLN A 24 11.95 -1.79 27.27
C GLN A 24 11.63 -3.27 27.48
N LEU A 25 12.67 -4.10 27.59
CA LEU A 25 12.53 -5.52 27.84
C LEU A 25 12.41 -5.78 29.34
N THR A 26 11.61 -6.77 29.71
CA THR A 26 11.59 -7.28 31.09
C THR A 26 12.80 -8.20 31.31
N SER A 27 13.24 -8.33 32.56
CA SER A 27 14.41 -9.15 32.93
C SER A 27 14.31 -10.62 32.48
N MET A 28 13.08 -11.13 32.27
CA MET A 28 12.82 -12.50 31.81
C MET A 28 12.80 -12.66 30.27
N THR A 29 12.87 -11.58 29.49
CA THR A 29 12.74 -11.63 28.02
C THR A 29 13.97 -12.26 27.33
N ASN A 30 15.09 -12.44 28.04
CA ASN A 30 16.34 -12.98 27.50
C ASN A 30 16.30 -14.48 27.14
N GLN A 31 15.23 -15.20 27.46
CA GLN A 31 15.17 -16.65 27.21
C GLN A 31 14.86 -17.04 25.75
N LYS A 32 14.43 -16.08 24.92
CA LYS A 32 14.13 -16.33 23.50
C LYS A 32 14.67 -15.22 22.62
N ALA A 33 15.51 -15.59 21.65
CA ALA A 33 15.98 -14.67 20.62
C ALA A 33 14.80 -14.08 19.83
N TRP A 34 14.84 -12.78 19.57
CA TRP A 34 13.83 -12.11 18.77
C TRP A 34 13.94 -12.55 17.30
N SER A 35 12.82 -13.01 16.75
CA SER A 35 12.77 -13.57 15.38
C SER A 35 12.83 -12.52 14.27
N ARG A 36 12.86 -11.22 14.60
CA ARG A 36 12.92 -10.10 13.65
C ARG A 36 11.96 -10.27 12.45
N PRO A 37 10.63 -10.29 12.71
CA PRO A 37 9.65 -10.46 11.63
C PRO A 37 9.78 -9.32 10.60
N PRO A 38 9.45 -9.56 9.32
CA PRO A 38 9.49 -8.52 8.30
C PRO A 38 8.56 -7.35 8.65
N LEU A 39 8.91 -6.16 8.17
CA LEU A 39 8.00 -5.02 8.16
C LEU A 39 7.06 -5.15 6.96
N SER A 40 5.77 -5.26 7.24
CA SER A 40 4.73 -5.26 6.22
C SER A 40 4.20 -3.84 5.99
N LEU A 41 4.04 -3.46 4.72
CA LEU A 41 3.46 -2.17 4.33
C LEU A 41 2.12 -2.39 3.62
N ASN A 42 1.13 -1.56 3.97
CA ASN A 42 -0.17 -1.54 3.31
C ASN A 42 -0.51 -0.10 2.92
N PHE A 43 -0.75 0.14 1.63
CA PHE A 43 -1.06 1.45 1.09
C PHE A 43 -1.93 1.35 -0.17
N SER A 44 -2.57 2.46 -0.53
CA SER A 44 -3.29 2.60 -1.80
C SER A 44 -2.96 3.93 -2.46
N LEU A 45 -2.60 3.89 -3.75
CA LEU A 45 -2.34 5.06 -4.57
C LEU A 45 -3.49 5.24 -5.56
N LEU A 46 -4.14 6.40 -5.50
CA LEU A 46 -5.24 6.75 -6.38
C LEU A 46 -4.72 7.41 -7.66
N MET A 47 -5.35 7.12 -8.79
CA MET A 47 -4.97 7.63 -10.12
C MET A 47 -3.52 7.31 -10.50
N PHE A 48 -2.97 6.21 -9.96
CA PHE A 48 -1.60 5.76 -10.23
C PHE A 48 -1.59 4.29 -10.63
N THR A 49 -0.70 3.92 -11.55
CA THR A 49 -0.50 2.57 -12.06
C THR A 49 0.98 2.17 -11.96
N SER A 50 1.29 1.20 -11.10
CA SER A 50 2.67 0.68 -11.01
C SER A 50 3.10 -0.14 -12.23
N SER A 51 2.14 -0.76 -12.94
CA SER A 51 2.45 -1.58 -14.12
C SER A 51 2.60 -0.78 -15.40
N GLY A 52 2.26 0.51 -15.40
CA GLY A 52 2.18 1.33 -16.61
C GLY A 52 0.97 1.03 -17.49
N LEU A 53 0.04 0.18 -17.06
CA LEU A 53 -1.18 -0.13 -17.81
C LEU A 53 -2.01 1.13 -18.06
N LEU A 54 -2.31 1.39 -19.33
CA LEU A 54 -3.13 2.51 -19.78
C LEU A 54 -4.25 2.01 -20.71
N VAL A 55 -5.50 2.19 -20.30
CA VAL A 55 -6.68 1.96 -21.14
C VAL A 55 -6.74 3.03 -22.22
N ARG A 56 -6.43 2.64 -23.47
CA ARG A 56 -6.46 3.55 -24.63
C ARG A 56 -7.86 3.71 -25.21
N TYR A 57 -8.62 2.62 -25.26
CA TYR A 57 -9.94 2.59 -25.89
C TYR A 57 -10.91 1.74 -25.08
N LEU A 58 -12.15 2.23 -24.99
CA LEU A 58 -13.30 1.48 -24.49
C LEU A 58 -14.42 1.65 -25.53
N LYS A 59 -14.64 0.62 -26.33
CA LYS A 59 -15.62 0.62 -27.42
C LYS A 59 -16.95 0.07 -26.90
N VAL A 60 -18.01 0.83 -27.08
CA VAL A 60 -19.39 0.44 -26.71
C VAL A 60 -20.16 0.27 -28.01
N PHE A 61 -20.82 -0.88 -28.17
CA PHE A 61 -21.71 -1.16 -29.30
C PHE A 61 -23.14 -1.19 -28.77
N GLU A 62 -23.95 -0.27 -29.26
CA GLU A 62 -25.33 -0.09 -28.82
C GLU A 62 -26.24 0.09 -30.03
N LYS A 63 -27.44 -0.51 -29.99
CA LYS A 63 -28.40 -0.48 -31.10
C LYS A 63 -29.31 0.75 -31.05
N SER A 64 -29.55 1.30 -29.86
CA SER A 64 -30.52 2.39 -29.64
C SER A 64 -29.95 3.82 -29.80
N GLN A 65 -28.83 4.00 -30.50
CA GLN A 65 -28.18 5.30 -30.80
C GLN A 65 -27.93 6.26 -29.62
N TYR A 66 -28.07 5.84 -28.35
CA TYR A 66 -27.77 6.74 -27.23
C TYR A 66 -26.25 6.90 -27.01
N SER A 67 -25.85 8.08 -26.53
CA SER A 67 -24.46 8.37 -26.18
C SER A 67 -24.10 7.80 -24.81
N SER A 68 -23.04 6.99 -24.73
CA SER A 68 -22.56 6.40 -23.47
C SER A 68 -21.36 7.16 -22.91
N VAL A 69 -21.47 7.58 -21.66
CA VAL A 69 -20.35 8.15 -20.87
C VAL A 69 -19.42 7.02 -20.44
N LYS A 70 -18.10 7.24 -20.55
CA LYS A 70 -17.06 6.27 -20.24
C LYS A 70 -16.10 6.87 -19.22
N TRP A 71 -15.80 6.15 -18.15
CA TRP A 71 -14.83 6.57 -17.14
C TRP A 71 -13.84 5.45 -16.84
N VAL A 72 -12.62 5.83 -16.49
CA VAL A 72 -11.58 4.92 -16.01
C VAL A 72 -11.01 5.49 -14.73
N ARG A 73 -10.80 4.63 -13.74
CA ARG A 73 -10.14 4.97 -12.48
C ARG A 73 -9.01 3.99 -12.25
N TYR A 74 -7.80 4.51 -12.08
CA TYR A 74 -6.65 3.70 -11.68
C TYR A 74 -6.50 3.70 -10.17
N MET A 75 -6.14 2.55 -9.61
CA MET A 75 -5.80 2.40 -8.21
C MET A 75 -4.75 1.31 -8.07
N THR A 76 -3.63 1.65 -7.45
CA THR A 76 -2.61 0.68 -7.04
C THR A 76 -2.79 0.41 -5.55
N ARG A 77 -2.76 -0.87 -5.15
CA ARG A 77 -2.76 -1.28 -3.74
C ARG A 77 -1.53 -2.12 -3.47
N ALA A 78 -0.99 -2.03 -2.26
CA ALA A 78 0.07 -2.92 -1.82
C ALA A 78 -0.45 -4.38 -1.85
N GLY A 79 0.33 -5.26 -2.48
CA GLY A 79 0.17 -6.72 -2.34
C GLY A 79 0.90 -7.21 -1.10
N SER A 80 1.66 -8.31 -1.22
CA SER A 80 2.63 -8.70 -0.20
C SER A 80 3.87 -7.81 -0.28
N TYR A 81 3.80 -6.64 0.36
CA TYR A 81 4.93 -5.71 0.44
C TYR A 81 5.61 -5.87 1.80
N GLU A 82 6.72 -6.61 1.81
CA GLU A 82 7.48 -6.94 3.02
C GLU A 82 8.94 -6.50 2.87
N ILE A 83 9.50 -5.95 3.95
CA ILE A 83 10.91 -5.58 4.06
C ILE A 83 11.53 -6.41 5.17
N ARG A 84 12.67 -7.07 4.89
CA ARG A 84 13.47 -7.81 5.86
C ARG A 84 14.77 -7.05 6.15
N PHE A 85 15.21 -7.11 7.40
CA PHE A 85 16.50 -6.59 7.88
C PHE A 85 17.41 -7.74 8.28
#